data_AF-B9W4B9-F1
#
_entry.id   AF-B9W4B9-F1
#
_cell.length_a   1.000
_cell.length_b   1.000
_cell.length_c   1.000
_cell.angle_alpha   90.00
_cell.angle_beta   90.00
_cell.angle_gamma   90.00
#
_symmetry.space_group_name_H-M   'P 1'
#
loop_
_entity.id
_entity.type
_entity.pdbx_description
1 polymer ?
#
loop_
_entity_poly.entity_id
_entity_poly.type
_entity_poly.pdbx_seq_one_letter_code
_entity_poly.pdbx_strand_id
1 'polypeptide(L)'
;MMTVSEGIDSEYRPFNYRDELSKTYQVKPVKVSSYRDMTIETQTTHFAKLRQLNIDPLSLTDKTVSEALHLLKKSGRTDRELSNAYINSIYSTMKRINPALSTSASKLGFPRKNRKTVIDDRLDLHHGIKQMLTTIIKYVANFTTVEPRKIESRRVIDTIIASILTLLTNLRSTELFKLQLKHLEMISQDTPITIKTKCQSQVITVMKIKPLYDLLYPKLKNIILSRELKFNLDYLEDPKSIARDESNIILLSCKNDTINKTFYELYIRINQKRPNVTLGLKTIRSFNLTLMMDPDDFLEHQEVWKKFKEQNEEKKDDLEHLYDENTSE
;
A
#
# COMPACT_ATOMS: atom_id res chain seq x y z
N MET A 1 24.98 49.33 2.76
CA MET A 1 25.04 47.88 3.01
C MET A 1 24.26 47.60 4.28
N MET A 2 23.01 47.14 4.15
CA MET A 2 22.13 46.85 5.28
C MET A 2 21.87 45.35 5.32
N THR A 3 22.21 44.78 6.47
CA THR A 3 21.81 43.45 6.95
C THR A 3 20.29 43.41 7.11
N VAL A 4 19.66 42.33 6.65
CA VAL A 4 18.31 41.93 7.09
C VAL A 4 18.37 40.46 7.45
N SER A 5 18.30 40.21 8.76
CA SER A 5 18.07 38.93 9.38
C SER A 5 16.60 38.80 9.78
N GLU A 6 16.10 37.57 9.67
CA GLU A 6 15.00 36.95 10.43
C GLU A 6 13.53 37.28 10.10
N GLY A 7 12.72 36.20 10.12
CA GLY A 7 11.26 36.28 10.19
C GLY A 7 10.49 35.24 9.37
N ILE A 8 10.83 33.94 9.42
CA ILE A 8 9.88 32.89 9.02
C ILE A 8 9.18 32.39 10.29
N ASP A 9 8.13 33.10 10.70
CA ASP A 9 7.17 32.59 11.66
C ASP A 9 6.24 31.60 10.95
N SER A 10 6.50 30.31 11.14
CA SER A 10 5.60 29.23 10.77
C SER A 10 4.63 28.94 11.91
N GLU A 11 3.58 29.76 12.06
CA GLU A 11 2.41 29.35 12.84
C GLU A 11 1.55 28.38 12.01
N TYR A 12 1.89 27.09 12.05
CA TYR A 12 0.95 26.04 11.61
C TYR A 12 -0.13 25.89 12.68
N ARG A 13 -1.20 26.69 12.57
CA ARG A 13 -2.42 26.49 13.36
C ARG A 13 -3.21 25.32 12.76
N PRO A 14 -3.57 24.28 13.54
CA PRO A 14 -4.44 23.23 13.04
C PRO A 14 -5.79 23.83 12.63
N PHE A 15 -6.19 23.54 11.40
CA PHE A 15 -7.44 24.03 10.82
C PHE A 15 -8.65 23.51 11.62
N ASN A 16 -9.30 24.40 12.38
CA ASN A 16 -10.41 24.03 13.27
C ASN A 16 -11.71 23.83 12.48
N TYR A 17 -11.92 22.58 12.05
CA TYR A 17 -13.05 22.13 11.21
C TYR A 17 -14.45 22.53 11.72
N ARG A 18 -14.60 22.75 13.03
CA ARG A 18 -15.85 23.19 13.64
C ARG A 18 -16.24 24.62 13.26
N ASP A 19 -15.26 25.50 13.16
CA ASP A 19 -15.53 26.94 13.04
C ASP A 19 -15.90 27.31 11.61
N GLU A 20 -15.26 26.74 10.58
CA GLU A 20 -15.61 27.02 9.18
C GLU A 20 -16.91 26.35 8.73
N LEU A 21 -17.20 25.12 9.14
CA LEU A 21 -18.48 24.48 8.80
C LEU A 21 -19.66 25.17 9.51
N SER A 22 -19.47 25.66 10.73
CA SER A 22 -20.50 26.44 11.44
C SER A 22 -20.69 27.84 10.84
N LYS A 23 -19.60 28.50 10.41
CA LYS A 23 -19.63 29.83 9.79
C LYS A 23 -20.22 29.81 8.37
N THR A 24 -19.94 28.78 7.57
CA THR A 24 -20.36 28.76 6.16
C THR A 24 -21.72 28.08 5.94
N TYR A 25 -22.13 27.15 6.80
CA TYR A 25 -23.29 26.29 6.52
C TYR A 25 -24.35 26.21 7.64
N GLN A 26 -24.21 26.97 8.74
CA GLN A 26 -25.15 26.99 9.89
C GLN A 26 -25.66 25.60 10.34
N VAL A 27 -24.82 24.57 10.24
CA VAL A 27 -25.20 23.21 10.62
C VAL A 27 -25.17 23.11 12.14
N LYS A 28 -26.31 22.82 12.78
CA LYS A 28 -26.35 22.49 14.21
C LYS A 28 -25.33 21.39 14.49
N PRO A 29 -24.41 21.56 15.47
CA PRO A 29 -23.38 20.57 15.73
C PRO A 29 -24.05 19.30 16.26
N VAL A 30 -24.17 18.29 15.40
CA VAL A 30 -24.43 16.92 15.84
C VAL A 30 -23.28 16.57 16.79
N LYS A 31 -23.59 16.15 18.03
CA LYS A 31 -22.60 15.60 18.97
C LYS A 31 -22.01 14.34 18.35
N VAL A 32 -20.94 14.49 17.57
CA VAL A 32 -20.18 13.37 17.02
C VAL A 32 -18.82 13.39 17.70
N SER A 33 -18.47 12.27 18.33
CA SER A 33 -17.10 11.96 18.77
C SER A 33 -16.09 12.41 17.71
N SER A 34 -15.00 13.06 18.12
CA SER A 34 -13.98 13.60 17.22
C SER A 34 -13.69 12.64 16.06
N TYR A 35 -13.96 13.05 14.82
CA TYR A 35 -13.65 12.26 13.64
C TYR A 35 -12.14 11.96 13.60
N ARG A 36 -11.76 10.79 13.07
CA ARG A 36 -10.35 10.50 12.77
C ARG A 36 -9.84 11.46 11.70
N ASP A 37 -8.57 11.86 11.79
CA ASP A 37 -7.91 12.77 10.83
C ASP A 37 -8.19 12.38 9.36
N MET A 38 -8.10 11.08 9.04
CA MET A 38 -8.33 10.58 7.68
C MET A 38 -9.77 10.79 7.19
N THR A 39 -10.76 10.73 8.10
CA THR A 39 -12.16 11.04 7.76
C THR A 39 -12.31 12.53 7.48
N ILE A 40 -11.64 13.39 8.24
CA ILE A 40 -11.61 14.84 8.03
C ILE A 40 -10.98 15.15 6.68
N GLU A 41 -9.80 14.60 6.39
CA GLU A 41 -9.08 14.79 5.12
C GLU A 41 -9.90 14.33 3.91
N THR A 42 -10.59 13.18 4.03
CA THR A 42 -11.49 12.67 2.99
C THR A 42 -12.63 13.65 2.72
N GLN A 43 -13.27 14.17 3.78
CA GLN A 43 -14.34 15.17 3.64
C GLN A 43 -13.82 16.46 3.01
N THR A 44 -12.65 16.95 3.44
CA THR A 44 -12.01 18.15 2.87
C THR A 44 -11.78 17.99 1.38
N THR A 45 -11.30 16.82 0.95
CA THR A 45 -11.07 16.51 -0.46
C THR A 45 -12.38 16.47 -1.24
N HIS A 46 -13.44 15.89 -0.68
CA HIS A 46 -14.77 15.91 -1.30
C HIS A 46 -15.29 17.35 -1.46
N PHE A 47 -15.14 18.19 -0.43
CA PHE A 47 -15.55 19.59 -0.48
C PHE A 47 -14.77 20.41 -1.48
N ALA A 48 -13.45 20.26 -1.53
CA ALA A 48 -12.63 20.91 -2.54
C ALA A 48 -13.11 20.55 -3.95
N LYS A 49 -13.48 19.28 -4.18
CA LYS A 49 -14.01 18.83 -5.46
C LYS A 49 -15.40 19.41 -5.79
N LEU A 50 -16.28 19.50 -4.79
CA LEU A 50 -17.61 20.13 -4.94
C LEU A 50 -17.48 21.63 -5.25
N ARG A 51 -16.62 22.34 -4.51
CA ARG A 51 -16.32 23.76 -4.74
C ARG A 51 -15.73 24.00 -6.13
N GLN A 52 -14.81 23.15 -6.58
CA GLN A 52 -14.24 23.23 -7.93
C GLN A 52 -15.32 23.17 -9.03
N LEU A 53 -16.44 22.48 -8.78
CA LEU A 53 -17.54 22.33 -9.72
C LEU A 53 -18.71 23.28 -9.43
N ASN A 54 -18.55 24.23 -8.50
CA ASN A 54 -19.61 25.13 -8.03
C ASN A 54 -20.89 24.39 -7.57
N ILE A 55 -20.71 23.21 -6.96
CA ILE A 55 -21.83 22.44 -6.39
C ILE A 55 -21.93 22.79 -4.91
N ASP A 56 -23.01 23.45 -4.52
CA ASP A 56 -23.35 23.69 -3.12
C ASP A 56 -24.26 22.57 -2.57
N PRO A 57 -23.81 21.75 -1.59
CA PRO A 57 -24.61 20.64 -1.05
C PRO A 57 -25.94 21.06 -0.41
N LEU A 58 -26.03 22.28 0.15
CA LEU A 58 -27.23 22.75 0.84
C LEU A 58 -28.35 23.14 -0.12
N SER A 59 -28.01 23.67 -1.30
CA SER A 59 -29.00 24.03 -2.33
C SER A 59 -29.59 22.85 -3.10
N LEU A 60 -29.04 21.64 -2.93
CA LEU A 60 -29.50 20.46 -3.66
C LEU A 60 -30.79 19.87 -3.08
N THR A 61 -31.61 19.34 -3.98
CA THR A 61 -32.84 18.59 -3.67
C THR A 61 -32.75 17.20 -4.26
N ASP A 62 -33.65 16.29 -3.87
CA ASP A 62 -33.74 14.96 -4.48
C ASP A 62 -33.95 15.00 -6.00
N LYS A 63 -34.51 16.09 -6.54
CA LYS A 63 -34.70 16.29 -8.00
C LYS A 63 -33.40 16.71 -8.70
N THR A 64 -32.63 17.61 -8.09
CA THR A 64 -31.44 18.22 -8.73
C THR A 64 -30.13 17.48 -8.44
N VAL A 65 -30.11 16.65 -7.39
CA VAL A 65 -28.88 15.99 -6.96
C VAL A 65 -28.35 14.98 -7.98
N SER A 66 -29.22 14.36 -8.79
CA SER A 66 -28.79 13.43 -9.84
C SER A 66 -27.84 14.11 -10.85
N GLU A 67 -28.22 15.30 -11.32
CA GLU A 67 -27.44 16.07 -12.29
C GLU A 67 -26.08 16.48 -11.72
N ALA A 68 -26.06 16.91 -10.45
CA ALA A 68 -24.82 17.23 -9.74
C ALA A 68 -23.88 16.02 -9.62
N LEU A 69 -24.42 14.82 -9.35
CA LEU A 69 -23.64 13.59 -9.31
C LEU A 69 -23.11 13.17 -10.69
N HIS A 70 -23.87 13.40 -11.76
CA HIS A 70 -23.41 13.16 -13.13
C HIS A 70 -22.30 14.13 -13.56
N LEU A 71 -22.41 15.40 -13.18
CA LEU A 71 -21.36 16.40 -13.38
C LEU A 71 -20.07 15.99 -12.64
N LEU A 72 -20.19 15.57 -11.38
CA LEU A 72 -19.07 15.01 -10.61
C LEU A 72 -18.45 13.82 -11.33
N LYS A 73 -19.25 12.88 -11.82
CA LYS A 73 -18.75 11.68 -12.51
C LYS A 73 -17.91 12.02 -13.74
N LYS A 74 -18.33 13.01 -14.53
CA LYS A 74 -17.60 13.46 -15.73
C LYS A 74 -16.35 14.31 -15.41
N SER A 75 -16.22 14.84 -14.20
CA SER A 75 -15.11 15.70 -13.79
C SER A 75 -13.77 14.99 -13.48
N GLY A 76 -13.62 13.73 -13.91
CA GLY A 76 -12.38 12.99 -13.73
C GLY A 76 -11.23 13.57 -14.58
N ARG A 77 -10.00 13.16 -14.28
CA ARG A 77 -8.82 13.59 -15.06
C ARG A 77 -8.70 12.72 -16.32
N THR A 78 -8.29 13.33 -17.44
CA THR A 78 -7.86 12.63 -18.68
C THR A 78 -8.89 11.62 -19.18
N ASP A 79 -9.99 12.11 -19.76
CA ASP A 79 -11.10 11.37 -20.42
C ASP A 79 -11.72 10.20 -19.64
N ARG A 80 -11.38 10.04 -18.36
CA ARG A 80 -11.86 8.97 -17.49
C ARG A 80 -12.85 9.53 -16.49
N GLU A 81 -14.04 8.92 -16.48
CA GLU A 81 -15.05 9.21 -15.46
C GLU A 81 -14.61 8.72 -14.07
N LEU A 82 -15.07 9.41 -13.02
CA LEU A 82 -14.90 8.96 -11.64
C LEU A 82 -15.73 7.70 -11.38
N SER A 83 -15.19 6.80 -10.57
CA SER A 83 -15.90 5.56 -10.21
C SER A 83 -17.19 5.87 -9.43
N ASN A 84 -18.24 5.07 -9.66
CA ASN A 84 -19.50 5.16 -8.90
C ASN A 84 -19.26 5.03 -7.38
N ALA A 85 -18.24 4.28 -6.96
CA ALA A 85 -17.88 4.15 -5.54
C ALA A 85 -17.43 5.49 -4.94
N TYR A 86 -16.61 6.24 -5.68
CA TYR A 86 -16.17 7.56 -5.25
C TYR A 86 -17.32 8.57 -5.26
N ILE A 87 -18.18 8.55 -6.28
CA ILE A 87 -19.39 9.39 -6.32
C ILE A 87 -20.32 9.09 -5.13
N ASN A 88 -20.52 7.82 -4.80
CA ASN A 88 -21.30 7.41 -3.63
C ASN A 88 -20.68 7.90 -2.31
N SER A 89 -19.35 8.00 -2.22
CA SER A 89 -18.62 8.52 -1.06
C SER A 89 -18.85 10.04 -0.90
N ILE A 90 -18.76 10.80 -2.00
CA ILE A 90 -19.08 12.23 -2.03
C ILE A 90 -20.55 12.45 -1.66
N TYR A 91 -21.47 11.71 -2.28
CA TYR A 91 -22.90 11.82 -1.97
C TYR A 91 -23.22 11.52 -0.50
N SER A 92 -22.55 10.54 0.11
CA SER A 92 -22.69 10.25 1.54
C SER A 92 -22.22 11.41 2.42
N THR A 93 -21.23 12.18 1.95
CA THR A 93 -20.77 13.41 2.60
C THR A 93 -21.83 14.51 2.46
N MET A 94 -22.40 14.68 1.25
CA MET A 94 -23.47 15.66 0.99
C MET A 94 -24.71 15.41 1.85
N LYS A 95 -25.22 14.16 1.92
CA LYS A 95 -26.37 13.79 2.76
C LYS A 95 -26.16 14.07 4.24
N ARG A 96 -24.91 14.00 4.72
CA ARG A 96 -24.60 14.29 6.12
C ARG A 96 -24.78 15.77 6.46
N ILE A 97 -24.58 16.65 5.47
CA ILE A 97 -24.62 18.10 5.61
C ILE A 97 -26.00 18.63 5.27
N ASN A 98 -26.64 18.02 4.26
CA ASN A 98 -28.01 18.27 3.86
C ASN A 98 -28.87 17.01 4.10
N PRO A 99 -29.43 16.84 5.31
CA PRO A 99 -30.30 15.71 5.62
C PRO A 99 -31.60 15.67 4.81
N ALA A 100 -31.98 16.75 4.10
CA ALA A 100 -33.18 16.77 3.26
C ALA A 100 -33.03 15.88 2.00
N LEU A 101 -31.80 15.50 1.64
CA LEU A 101 -31.54 14.52 0.59
C LEU A 101 -31.91 13.12 1.09
N SER A 102 -33.12 12.67 0.75
CA SER A 102 -33.65 11.39 1.24
C SER A 102 -33.30 10.22 0.32
N THR A 103 -33.09 10.48 -0.97
CA THR A 103 -32.90 9.45 -1.99
C THR A 103 -31.61 8.65 -1.77
N SER A 104 -31.60 7.39 -2.21
CA SER A 104 -30.40 6.56 -2.23
C SER A 104 -29.67 6.74 -3.55
N ALA A 105 -28.34 6.78 -3.54
CA ALA A 105 -27.54 6.96 -4.76
C ALA A 105 -27.81 5.91 -5.86
N SER A 106 -28.20 4.70 -5.49
CA SER A 106 -28.61 3.65 -6.44
C SER A 106 -29.82 4.05 -7.29
N LYS A 107 -30.82 4.72 -6.69
CA LYS A 107 -32.00 5.25 -7.40
C LYS A 107 -31.65 6.41 -8.33
N LEU A 108 -30.49 7.04 -8.12
CA LEU A 108 -29.96 8.14 -8.93
C LEU A 108 -29.02 7.64 -10.04
N GLY A 109 -28.98 6.32 -10.32
CA GLY A 109 -28.10 5.77 -11.36
C GLY A 109 -26.66 5.48 -10.92
N PHE A 110 -26.37 5.56 -9.61
CA PHE A 110 -25.05 5.27 -9.02
C PHE A 110 -25.10 4.02 -8.12
N PRO A 111 -25.35 2.82 -8.67
CA PRO A 111 -25.41 1.61 -7.86
C PRO A 111 -24.07 1.36 -7.15
N ARG A 112 -24.14 0.96 -5.87
CA ARG A 112 -22.99 0.47 -5.11
C ARG A 112 -22.58 -0.90 -5.65
N LYS A 113 -21.85 -0.93 -6.78
CA LYS A 113 -21.37 -2.12 -7.51
C LYS A 113 -22.36 -3.30 -7.53
N ASN A 114 -22.98 -3.55 -8.70
CA ASN A 114 -23.37 -4.93 -9.01
C ASN A 114 -22.08 -5.77 -9.08
N ARG A 115 -22.04 -6.90 -8.35
CA ARG A 115 -20.92 -7.86 -8.29
C ARG A 115 -20.49 -8.44 -9.65
N LYS A 116 -21.22 -8.14 -10.73
CA LYS A 116 -20.93 -8.53 -12.12
C LYS A 116 -19.85 -7.63 -12.73
N THR A 117 -18.64 -7.71 -12.22
CA THR A 117 -17.48 -7.43 -13.10
C THR A 117 -17.37 -8.63 -14.01
N VAL A 118 -17.17 -8.43 -15.31
CA VAL A 118 -16.99 -9.49 -16.30
C VAL A 118 -15.94 -10.47 -15.75
N ILE A 119 -16.29 -11.75 -15.69
CA ILE A 119 -15.45 -12.78 -15.07
C ILE A 119 -14.06 -12.79 -15.72
N ASP A 120 -13.99 -12.56 -17.03
CA ASP A 120 -12.75 -12.50 -17.80
C ASP A 120 -11.80 -11.37 -17.37
N ASP A 121 -12.31 -10.15 -17.12
CA ASP A 121 -11.49 -9.03 -16.64
C ASP A 121 -10.87 -9.32 -15.26
N ARG A 122 -11.51 -10.17 -14.45
CA ARG A 122 -10.99 -10.59 -13.15
C ARG A 122 -9.95 -11.69 -13.31
N LEU A 123 -10.16 -12.64 -14.21
CA LEU A 123 -9.21 -13.74 -14.47
C LEU A 123 -7.90 -13.20 -15.06
N ASP A 124 -7.97 -12.28 -16.02
CA ASP A 124 -6.80 -11.64 -16.63
C ASP A 124 -6.00 -10.82 -15.60
N LEU A 125 -6.70 -10.04 -14.77
CA LEU A 125 -6.07 -9.31 -13.66
C LEU A 125 -5.42 -10.28 -12.65
N HIS A 126 -6.10 -11.37 -12.31
CA HIS A 126 -5.57 -12.38 -11.39
C HIS A 126 -4.28 -12.99 -11.94
N HIS A 127 -4.29 -13.39 -13.22
CA HIS A 127 -3.11 -13.89 -13.90
C HIS A 127 -1.96 -12.88 -13.88
N GLY A 128 -2.24 -11.62 -14.19
CA GLY A 128 -1.19 -10.60 -14.23
C GLY A 128 -0.60 -10.25 -12.85
N ILE A 129 -1.41 -10.33 -11.79
CA ILE A 129 -0.91 -10.22 -10.41
C ILE A 129 -0.09 -11.46 -10.02
N LYS A 130 -0.51 -12.67 -10.41
CA LYS A 130 0.25 -13.94 -10.23
C LYS A 130 1.64 -13.79 -10.84
N GLN A 131 1.73 -13.42 -12.12
CA GLN A 131 2.99 -13.24 -12.84
C GLN A 131 3.91 -12.21 -12.19
N MET A 132 3.35 -11.07 -11.79
CA MET A 132 4.11 -10.01 -11.12
C MET A 132 4.66 -10.47 -9.76
N LEU A 133 3.84 -11.09 -8.92
CA LEU A 133 4.29 -11.60 -7.62
C LEU A 133 5.34 -12.70 -7.78
N THR A 134 5.18 -13.60 -8.74
CA THR A 134 6.20 -14.62 -9.06
C THR A 134 7.53 -13.98 -9.45
N THR A 135 7.51 -12.94 -10.28
CA THR A 135 8.72 -12.18 -10.65
C THR A 135 9.38 -11.54 -9.44
N ILE A 136 8.59 -10.92 -8.55
CA ILE A 136 9.09 -10.30 -7.32
C ILE A 136 9.68 -11.36 -6.39
N ILE A 137 9.02 -12.51 -6.22
CA ILE A 137 9.53 -13.61 -5.38
C ILE A 137 10.86 -14.12 -5.90
N LYS A 138 10.99 -14.36 -7.22
CA LYS A 138 12.25 -14.77 -7.84
C LYS A 138 13.37 -13.74 -7.61
N TYR A 139 13.07 -12.45 -7.76
CA TYR A 139 14.02 -11.38 -7.46
C TYR A 139 14.50 -11.44 -6.00
N VAL A 140 13.56 -11.57 -5.05
CA VAL A 140 13.90 -11.61 -3.62
C VAL A 140 14.68 -12.88 -3.26
N ALA A 141 14.30 -14.03 -3.79
CA ALA A 141 14.94 -15.30 -3.49
C ALA A 141 16.43 -15.32 -3.90
N ASN A 142 16.79 -14.59 -4.95
CA ASN A 142 18.17 -14.45 -5.44
C ASN A 142 19.05 -13.51 -4.58
N PHE A 143 18.51 -12.85 -3.55
CA PHE A 143 19.23 -11.90 -2.70
C PHE A 143 19.89 -12.59 -1.49
N THR A 144 20.92 -13.38 -1.75
CA THR A 144 21.63 -14.20 -0.74
C THR A 144 22.52 -13.39 0.20
N THR A 145 23.00 -12.24 -0.23
CA THR A 145 24.02 -11.41 0.43
C THR A 145 23.57 -9.95 0.48
N VAL A 146 24.18 -9.17 1.38
CA VAL A 146 24.00 -7.72 1.43
C VAL A 146 24.87 -7.07 0.35
N GLU A 147 24.24 -6.51 -0.68
CA GLU A 147 24.91 -5.96 -1.85
C GLU A 147 24.25 -4.65 -2.35
N PRO A 148 24.74 -3.47 -1.91
CA PRO A 148 24.17 -2.17 -2.28
C PRO A 148 24.15 -1.92 -3.80
N ARG A 149 25.10 -2.51 -4.55
CA ARG A 149 25.20 -2.31 -6.00
C ARG A 149 24.06 -2.98 -6.78
N LYS A 150 23.51 -4.09 -6.27
CA LYS A 150 22.39 -4.83 -6.91
C LYS A 150 21.01 -4.22 -6.64
N ILE A 151 20.95 -3.15 -5.86
CA ILE A 151 19.70 -2.51 -5.45
C ILE A 151 19.18 -1.55 -6.53
N GLU A 152 17.92 -1.73 -6.93
CA GLU A 152 17.19 -0.79 -7.78
C GLU A 152 16.92 0.56 -7.07
N SER A 153 16.14 1.45 -7.71
CA SER A 153 15.68 2.68 -7.05
C SER A 153 14.92 2.39 -5.74
N ARG A 154 15.06 3.26 -4.74
CA ARG A 154 14.41 3.15 -3.43
C ARG A 154 12.90 2.86 -3.54
N ARG A 155 12.20 3.51 -4.46
CA ARG A 155 10.75 3.29 -4.71
C ARG A 155 10.43 1.86 -5.17
N VAL A 156 11.29 1.25 -6.00
CA VAL A 156 11.10 -0.11 -6.50
C VAL A 156 11.35 -1.12 -5.39
N ILE A 157 12.46 -0.98 -4.66
CA ILE A 157 12.77 -1.89 -3.53
C ILE A 157 11.70 -1.81 -2.44
N ASP A 158 11.28 -0.61 -2.02
CA ASP A 158 10.22 -0.48 -1.03
C ASP A 158 8.91 -1.10 -1.53
N THR A 159 8.62 -1.02 -2.83
CA THR A 159 7.44 -1.68 -3.42
C THR A 159 7.58 -3.20 -3.41
N ILE A 160 8.77 -3.74 -3.68
CA ILE A 160 9.09 -5.18 -3.60
C ILE A 160 8.91 -5.68 -2.17
N ILE A 161 9.54 -5.02 -1.19
CA ILE A 161 9.42 -5.35 0.24
C ILE A 161 7.96 -5.30 0.68
N ALA A 162 7.24 -4.22 0.34
CA ALA A 162 5.84 -4.08 0.71
C ALA A 162 4.96 -5.17 0.08
N SER A 163 5.23 -5.52 -1.18
CA SER A 163 4.44 -6.53 -1.90
C SER A 163 4.61 -7.91 -1.28
N ILE A 164 5.85 -8.32 -1.00
CA ILE A 164 6.13 -9.60 -0.34
C ILE A 164 5.56 -9.61 1.06
N LEU A 165 5.86 -8.62 1.91
CA LEU A 165 5.34 -8.63 3.29
C LEU A 165 3.81 -8.63 3.32
N THR A 166 3.15 -7.91 2.41
CA THR A 166 1.68 -7.95 2.29
C THR A 166 1.18 -9.34 1.90
N LEU A 167 1.86 -10.02 0.96
CA LEU A 167 1.55 -11.39 0.59
C LEU A 167 1.77 -12.37 1.75
N LEU A 168 2.86 -12.24 2.51
CA LEU A 168 3.21 -13.20 3.54
C LEU A 168 2.40 -13.04 4.82
N THR A 169 2.03 -11.80 5.17
CA THR A 169 1.49 -11.47 6.50
C THR A 169 0.04 -10.96 6.49
N ASN A 170 -0.48 -10.63 5.31
CA ASN A 170 -1.80 -10.01 5.11
C ASN A 170 -2.06 -8.74 5.96
N LEU A 171 -0.99 -8.08 6.43
CA LEU A 171 -1.08 -6.84 7.19
C LEU A 171 -1.69 -5.72 6.34
N ARG A 172 -2.44 -4.82 6.99
CA ARG A 172 -2.93 -3.59 6.36
C ARG A 172 -1.75 -2.67 6.08
N SER A 173 -1.84 -1.83 5.04
CA SER A 173 -0.80 -0.82 4.76
C SER A 173 -0.51 0.07 5.98
N THR A 174 -1.49 0.38 6.81
CA THR A 174 -1.28 1.17 8.03
C THR A 174 -0.43 0.46 9.08
N GLU A 175 -0.48 -0.88 9.14
CA GLU A 175 0.31 -1.71 10.05
C GLU A 175 1.71 -1.94 9.45
N LEU A 176 1.75 -2.31 8.17
CA LEU A 176 2.97 -2.59 7.42
C LEU A 176 3.97 -1.43 7.46
N PHE A 177 3.50 -0.19 7.31
CA PHE A 177 4.34 1.02 7.29
C PHE A 177 4.89 1.40 8.67
N LYS A 178 4.47 0.72 9.73
CA LYS A 178 4.99 0.90 11.08
C LYS A 178 6.00 -0.18 11.46
N LEU A 179 6.26 -1.13 10.57
CA LEU A 179 7.22 -2.18 10.84
C LEU A 179 8.67 -1.67 10.75
N GLN A 180 9.50 -2.27 11.59
CA GLN A 180 10.95 -2.12 11.63
C GLN A 180 11.58 -3.49 11.43
N LEU A 181 12.88 -3.53 11.16
CA LEU A 181 13.61 -4.77 10.87
C LEU A 181 13.52 -5.79 12.01
N LYS A 182 13.61 -5.36 13.27
CA LYS A 182 13.38 -6.25 14.43
C LYS A 182 12.02 -6.95 14.42
N HIS A 183 10.99 -6.32 13.84
CA HIS A 183 9.66 -6.95 13.79
C HIS A 183 9.63 -8.13 12.83
N LEU A 184 10.52 -8.19 11.83
CA LEU A 184 10.58 -9.37 10.95
C LEU A 184 11.09 -10.60 11.71
N GLU A 185 12.09 -10.42 12.57
CA GLU A 185 12.59 -11.49 13.44
C GLU A 185 11.50 -11.94 14.43
N MET A 186 10.81 -10.99 15.07
CA MET A 186 9.69 -11.30 15.96
C MET A 186 8.58 -12.08 15.24
N ILE A 187 8.22 -11.69 14.02
CA ILE A 187 7.23 -12.42 13.21
C ILE A 187 7.73 -13.83 12.88
N SER A 188 9.01 -14.00 12.54
CA SER A 188 9.60 -15.34 12.30
C SER A 188 9.47 -16.25 13.53
N GLN A 189 9.71 -15.70 14.72
CA GLN A 189 9.62 -16.39 16.00
C GLN A 189 8.18 -16.56 16.53
N ASP A 190 7.16 -16.17 15.77
CA ASP A 190 5.75 -16.19 16.19
C ASP A 190 5.48 -15.31 17.44
N THR A 191 6.34 -14.31 17.68
CA THR A 191 6.27 -13.37 18.80
C THR A 191 5.35 -12.19 18.47
N PRO A 192 4.43 -11.79 19.38
CA PRO A 192 3.58 -10.62 19.16
C PRO A 192 4.38 -9.34 18.99
N ILE A 193 4.00 -8.51 18.02
CA ILE A 193 4.65 -7.21 17.77
C ILE A 193 3.80 -6.07 18.31
N THR A 194 4.46 -5.00 18.78
CA THR A 194 3.78 -3.78 19.21
C THR A 194 3.87 -2.71 18.14
N ILE A 195 2.73 -2.31 17.58
CA ILE A 195 2.63 -1.24 16.60
C ILE A 195 2.08 0.02 17.26
N LYS A 196 2.86 1.11 17.23
CA LYS A 196 2.37 2.43 17.65
C LYS A 196 1.51 3.06 16.56
N THR A 197 0.22 3.19 16.85
CA THR A 197 -0.70 4.01 16.04
C THR A 197 -0.87 5.39 16.69
N LYS A 198 -1.42 6.38 15.95
CA LYS A 198 -1.67 7.73 16.47
C LYS A 198 -2.49 7.74 17.78
N CYS A 199 -3.38 6.77 17.97
CA CYS A 199 -4.33 6.77 19.08
C CYS A 199 -3.96 5.78 20.19
N GLN A 200 -3.18 4.73 19.90
CA GLN A 200 -2.81 3.70 20.88
C GLN A 200 -1.68 2.80 20.36
N SER A 201 -0.92 2.22 21.29
CA SER A 201 -0.08 1.05 21.00
C SER A 201 -0.98 -0.18 20.87
N GLN A 202 -0.83 -0.93 19.78
CA GLN A 202 -1.55 -2.17 19.55
C GLN A 202 -0.55 -3.32 19.55
N VAL A 203 -0.80 -4.32 20.40
CA VAL A 203 -0.09 -5.61 20.34
C VAL A 203 -0.84 -6.48 19.35
N ILE A 204 -0.15 -6.96 18.32
CA ILE A 204 -0.74 -7.82 17.30
C ILE A 204 0.10 -9.09 17.12
N THR A 205 -0.57 -10.22 16.99
CA THR A 205 0.05 -11.46 16.52
C THR A 205 -0.13 -11.52 15.01
N VAL A 206 0.97 -11.62 14.27
CA VAL A 206 0.95 -11.58 12.81
C VAL A 206 0.85 -13.00 12.27
N MET A 207 -0.27 -13.30 11.61
CA MET A 207 -0.42 -14.54 10.86
C MET A 207 0.53 -14.51 9.65
N LYS A 208 1.27 -15.59 9.41
CA LYS A 208 2.21 -15.70 8.29
C LYS A 208 2.03 -16.98 7.49
N ILE A 209 2.32 -16.94 6.19
CA ILE A 209 2.51 -18.13 5.37
C ILE A 209 3.88 -18.73 5.73
N LYS A 210 3.94 -19.53 6.81
CA LYS A 210 5.18 -19.93 7.49
C LYS A 210 6.27 -20.46 6.54
N PRO A 211 6.02 -21.46 5.66
CA PRO A 211 7.06 -22.00 4.79
C PRO A 211 7.70 -20.93 3.88
N LEU A 212 6.86 -20.03 3.37
CA LEU A 212 7.31 -18.97 2.48
C LEU A 212 8.00 -17.83 3.24
N TYR A 213 7.50 -17.53 4.43
CA TYR A 213 8.07 -16.50 5.29
C TYR A 213 9.48 -16.87 5.73
N ASP A 214 9.66 -18.08 6.25
CA ASP A 214 10.94 -18.53 6.81
C ASP A 214 12.04 -18.56 5.74
N LEU A 215 11.68 -18.89 4.49
CA LEU A 215 12.60 -18.83 3.36
C LEU A 215 12.94 -17.39 2.93
N LEU A 216 11.94 -16.52 2.78
CA LEU A 216 12.14 -15.20 2.20
C LEU A 216 12.62 -14.17 3.23
N TYR A 217 12.36 -14.37 4.51
CA TYR A 217 12.72 -13.43 5.57
C TYR A 217 14.23 -13.06 5.56
N PRO A 218 15.18 -14.02 5.55
CA PRO A 218 16.61 -13.69 5.52
C PRO A 218 16.97 -12.87 4.27
N LYS A 219 16.33 -13.16 3.13
CA LYS A 219 16.57 -12.45 1.86
C LYS A 219 16.00 -11.03 1.90
N LEU A 220 14.80 -10.86 2.48
CA LEU A 220 14.21 -9.54 2.71
C LEU A 220 15.10 -8.69 3.62
N LYS A 221 15.62 -9.28 4.70
CA LYS A 221 16.59 -8.61 5.59
C LYS A 221 17.80 -8.13 4.79
N ASN A 222 18.39 -8.97 3.94
CA ASN A 222 19.51 -8.58 3.09
C ASN A 222 19.18 -7.41 2.15
N ILE A 223 18.00 -7.42 1.52
CA ILE A 223 17.54 -6.34 0.64
C ILE A 223 17.39 -5.03 1.41
N ILE A 224 16.78 -5.08 2.60
CA ILE A 224 16.59 -3.90 3.46
C ILE A 224 17.94 -3.30 3.85
N LEU A 225 18.87 -4.12 4.33
CA LEU A 225 20.22 -3.67 4.69
C LEU A 225 20.97 -3.10 3.48
N SER A 226 20.87 -3.75 2.32
CA SER A 226 21.49 -3.27 1.07
C SER A 226 20.92 -1.92 0.62
N ARG A 227 19.62 -1.71 0.79
CA ARG A 227 18.95 -0.43 0.52
C ARG A 227 19.45 0.66 1.46
N GLU A 228 19.53 0.37 2.75
CA GLU A 228 20.00 1.32 3.76
C GLU A 228 21.44 1.74 3.50
N LEU A 229 22.34 0.79 3.25
CA LEU A 229 23.73 1.06 2.87
C LEU A 229 23.86 1.89 1.58
N LYS A 230 22.89 1.80 0.65
CA LYS A 230 22.94 2.57 -0.61
C LYS A 230 22.42 3.99 -0.47
N PHE A 231 21.39 4.20 0.34
CA PHE A 231 20.60 5.43 0.30
C PHE A 231 20.53 6.20 1.63
N ASN A 232 21.11 5.67 2.70
CA ASN A 232 21.26 6.39 3.96
C ASN A 232 22.69 6.92 4.05
N LEU A 233 22.83 8.25 4.19
CA LEU A 233 24.14 8.91 4.22
C LEU A 233 24.98 8.45 5.41
N ASP A 234 24.35 8.28 6.58
CA ASP A 234 25.05 7.85 7.80
C ASP A 234 25.69 6.47 7.61
N TYR A 235 25.01 5.56 6.91
CA TYR A 235 25.50 4.22 6.62
C TYR A 235 26.42 4.14 5.40
N LEU A 236 26.39 5.12 4.52
CA LEU A 236 27.37 5.28 3.44
C LEU A 236 28.74 5.70 4.03
N GLU A 237 28.72 6.56 5.04
CA GLU A 237 29.93 7.07 5.71
C GLU A 237 30.51 6.07 6.72
N ASP A 238 29.66 5.38 7.49
CA ASP A 238 30.07 4.29 8.38
C ASP A 238 29.18 3.04 8.19
N PRO A 239 29.50 2.15 7.24
CA PRO A 239 28.77 0.91 7.04
C PRO A 239 28.69 -0.01 8.27
N LYS A 240 29.59 0.12 9.25
CA LYS A 240 29.57 -0.70 10.47
C LYS A 240 28.52 -0.23 11.46
N SER A 241 28.09 1.03 11.38
CA SER A 241 27.04 1.59 12.23
C SER A 241 25.68 0.92 12.01
N ILE A 242 25.44 0.34 10.82
CA ILE A 242 24.18 -0.36 10.51
C ILE A 242 23.89 -1.50 11.49
N ALA A 243 24.92 -2.21 11.95
CA ALA A 243 24.77 -3.31 12.90
C ALA A 243 24.31 -2.83 14.29
N ARG A 244 24.62 -1.58 14.64
CA ARG A 244 24.20 -0.96 15.92
C ARG A 244 22.74 -0.51 15.86
N ASP A 245 22.30 -0.04 14.70
CA ASP A 245 20.95 0.51 14.50
C ASP A 245 19.96 -0.45 13.87
N GLU A 246 20.39 -1.68 13.56
CA GLU A 246 19.63 -2.66 12.80
C GLU A 246 18.18 -2.80 13.30
N SER A 247 18.00 -2.80 14.62
CA SER A 247 16.70 -2.93 15.30
C SER A 247 15.70 -1.81 14.98
N ASN A 248 16.18 -0.62 14.60
CA ASN A 248 15.37 0.58 14.40
C ASN A 248 15.10 0.90 12.93
N ILE A 249 15.75 0.19 12.00
CA ILE A 249 15.59 0.38 10.56
C ILE A 249 14.12 0.18 10.16
N ILE A 250 13.52 1.19 9.55
CA ILE A 250 12.17 1.12 9.02
C ILE A 250 12.11 0.21 7.78
N LEU A 251 11.06 -0.59 7.65
CA LEU A 251 10.94 -1.49 6.50
C LEU A 251 10.60 -0.76 5.21
N LEU A 252 9.82 0.32 5.30
CA LEU A 252 9.35 1.09 4.15
C LEU A 252 9.59 2.58 4.39
N SER A 253 10.39 3.20 3.53
CA SER A 253 10.74 4.62 3.57
C SER A 253 9.83 5.48 2.68
N CYS A 254 9.32 4.90 1.59
CA CYS A 254 8.43 5.57 0.65
C CYS A 254 7.00 5.67 1.19
N LYS A 255 6.27 6.72 0.82
CA LYS A 255 4.83 6.88 1.13
C LYS A 255 3.97 5.85 0.36
N ASN A 256 2.79 5.52 0.90
CA ASN A 256 1.86 4.56 0.30
C ASN A 256 1.47 4.88 -1.14
N ASP A 257 1.25 6.17 -1.46
CA ASP A 257 0.93 6.57 -2.83
C ASP A 257 2.08 6.31 -3.80
N THR A 258 3.33 6.48 -3.36
CA THR A 258 4.52 6.14 -4.16
C THR A 258 4.57 4.64 -4.40
N ILE A 259 4.35 3.82 -3.37
CA ILE A 259 4.32 2.36 -3.50
C ILE A 259 3.22 1.93 -4.47
N ASN A 260 2.00 2.47 -4.36
CA ASN A 260 0.91 2.07 -5.26
C ASN A 260 1.16 2.51 -6.71
N LYS A 261 1.77 3.68 -6.93
CA LYS A 261 2.18 4.12 -8.28
C LYS A 261 3.25 3.19 -8.86
N THR A 262 4.30 2.89 -8.10
CA THR A 262 5.36 1.98 -8.55
C THR A 262 4.86 0.55 -8.74
N PHE A 263 3.92 0.09 -7.92
CA PHE A 263 3.26 -1.20 -8.10
C PHE A 263 2.50 -1.27 -9.43
N TYR A 264 1.77 -0.20 -9.78
CA TYR A 264 1.09 -0.08 -11.07
C TYR A 264 2.08 -0.04 -12.25
N GLU A 265 3.20 0.68 -12.12
CA GLU A 265 4.28 0.71 -13.11
C GLU A 265 4.92 -0.66 -13.32
N LEU A 266 5.21 -1.39 -12.23
CA LEU A 266 5.75 -2.75 -12.27
C LEU A 266 4.78 -3.71 -12.95
N TYR A 267 3.49 -3.62 -12.63
CA TYR A 267 2.47 -4.43 -13.30
C TYR A 267 2.49 -4.23 -14.81
N ILE A 268 2.49 -2.97 -15.28
CA ILE A 268 2.53 -2.67 -16.72
C ILE A 268 3.81 -3.20 -17.35
N ARG A 269 4.96 -3.02 -16.69
CA ARG A 269 6.26 -3.47 -17.20
C ARG A 269 6.28 -4.99 -17.41
N ILE A 270 5.77 -5.74 -16.44
CA ILE A 270 5.80 -7.21 -16.45
C ILE A 270 4.75 -7.78 -17.41
N ASN A 271 3.52 -7.26 -17.36
CA ASN A 271 2.38 -7.80 -18.11
C ASN A 271 2.20 -7.16 -19.49
N GLN A 272 2.97 -6.11 -19.81
CA GLN A 272 2.85 -5.31 -21.04
C GLN A 272 1.44 -4.76 -21.30
N LYS A 273 0.61 -4.68 -20.24
CA LYS A 273 -0.81 -4.32 -20.32
C LYS A 273 -1.19 -3.40 -19.17
N ARG A 274 -2.03 -2.41 -19.47
CA ARG A 274 -2.61 -1.53 -18.45
C ARG A 274 -3.76 -2.26 -17.75
N PRO A 275 -3.78 -2.30 -16.40
CA PRO A 275 -4.89 -2.91 -15.70
C PRO A 275 -6.14 -2.02 -15.82
N ASN A 276 -7.29 -2.66 -15.98
CA ASN A 276 -8.59 -1.97 -16.06
C ASN A 276 -9.09 -1.47 -14.68
N VAL A 277 -8.33 -1.74 -13.61
CA VAL A 277 -8.66 -1.37 -12.24
C VAL A 277 -7.49 -0.71 -11.54
N THR A 278 -7.78 0.04 -10.48
CA THR A 278 -6.75 0.58 -9.59
C THR A 278 -6.02 -0.56 -8.89
N LEU A 279 -4.69 -0.54 -8.97
CA LEU A 279 -3.81 -1.50 -8.30
C LEU A 279 -3.15 -0.89 -7.06
N GLY A 280 -2.82 -1.74 -6.11
CA GLY A 280 -2.03 -1.40 -4.94
C GLY A 280 -1.91 -2.58 -3.98
N LEU A 281 -1.34 -2.35 -2.81
CA LEU A 281 -1.13 -3.42 -1.80
C LEU A 281 -2.44 -4.13 -1.41
N LYS A 282 -3.58 -3.41 -1.43
CA LYS A 282 -4.91 -4.02 -1.19
C LYS A 282 -5.26 -5.11 -2.22
N THR A 283 -4.77 -4.99 -3.45
CA THR A 283 -4.96 -6.01 -4.48
C THR A 283 -4.28 -7.31 -4.08
N ILE A 284 -3.04 -7.25 -3.58
CA ILE A 284 -2.30 -8.43 -3.08
C ILE A 284 -3.04 -9.10 -1.91
N ARG A 285 -3.58 -8.31 -0.98
CA ARG A 285 -4.36 -8.88 0.15
C ARG A 285 -5.63 -9.59 -0.31
N SER A 286 -6.28 -9.05 -1.34
CA SER A 286 -7.46 -9.68 -1.93
C SER A 286 -7.09 -10.96 -2.69
N PHE A 287 -5.91 -10.96 -3.32
CA PHE A 287 -5.31 -12.11 -3.98
C PHE A 287 -4.94 -13.21 -2.98
N ASN A 288 -4.36 -12.87 -1.84
CA ASN A 288 -4.01 -13.79 -0.76
C ASN A 288 -5.24 -14.55 -0.21
N LEU A 289 -6.39 -13.88 -0.09
CA LEU A 289 -7.66 -14.53 0.27
C LEU A 289 -8.24 -15.44 -0.83
N THR A 290 -7.83 -15.26 -2.08
CA THR A 290 -8.39 -15.97 -3.24
C THR A 290 -7.51 -17.17 -3.64
N LEU A 291 -6.19 -17.05 -3.55
CA LEU A 291 -5.21 -18.12 -3.84
C LEU A 291 -5.03 -19.15 -2.72
N MET A 292 -5.40 -18.83 -1.48
CA MET A 292 -5.34 -19.81 -0.39
C MET A 292 -6.55 -20.74 -0.33
N MET A 293 -7.54 -20.57 -1.23
CA MET A 293 -8.78 -21.36 -1.22
C MET A 293 -8.90 -22.35 -2.37
N ASP A 294 -7.94 -22.41 -3.28
CA ASP A 294 -7.89 -23.45 -4.32
C ASP A 294 -6.69 -24.39 -4.10
N PRO A 295 -6.91 -25.64 -3.65
CA PRO A 295 -5.85 -26.62 -3.36
C PRO A 295 -4.93 -26.93 -4.55
N ASP A 296 -5.44 -26.82 -5.78
CA ASP A 296 -4.70 -27.16 -7.00
C ASP A 296 -3.69 -26.07 -7.40
N ASP A 297 -4.01 -24.80 -7.15
CA ASP A 297 -3.07 -23.68 -7.33
C ASP A 297 -1.95 -23.70 -6.27
N PHE A 298 -2.23 -24.22 -5.07
CA PHE A 298 -1.22 -24.46 -4.03
C PHE A 298 -0.23 -25.56 -4.44
N LEU A 299 -0.69 -26.60 -5.13
CA LEU A 299 0.15 -27.68 -5.69
C LEU A 299 1.03 -27.20 -6.85
N GLU A 300 0.50 -26.38 -7.76
CA GLU A 300 1.28 -25.79 -8.85
C GLU A 300 2.38 -24.85 -8.31
N HIS A 301 2.07 -24.12 -7.24
CA HIS A 301 3.07 -23.39 -6.49
C HIS A 301 4.08 -24.33 -5.83
N GLN A 302 3.65 -25.42 -5.20
CA GLN A 302 4.55 -26.45 -4.67
C GLN A 302 5.47 -27.07 -5.73
N GLU A 303 5.06 -27.20 -6.99
CA GLU A 303 5.94 -27.66 -8.07
C GLU A 303 6.96 -26.61 -8.52
N VAL A 304 6.54 -25.36 -8.69
CA VAL A 304 7.49 -24.24 -8.91
C VAL A 304 8.46 -24.13 -7.73
N TRP A 305 7.97 -24.41 -6.51
CA TRP A 305 8.73 -24.50 -5.28
C TRP A 305 9.72 -25.67 -5.27
N LYS A 306 9.30 -26.85 -5.71
CA LYS A 306 10.12 -28.06 -5.77
C LYS A 306 11.25 -27.87 -6.78
N LYS A 307 10.94 -27.39 -7.99
CA LYS A 307 11.92 -27.05 -9.03
C LYS A 307 12.89 -25.95 -8.58
N PHE A 308 12.42 -24.94 -7.84
CA PHE A 308 13.29 -23.91 -7.29
C PHE A 308 14.22 -24.46 -6.19
N LYS A 309 13.74 -25.41 -5.36
CA LYS A 309 14.55 -26.05 -4.33
C LYS A 309 15.63 -26.95 -4.94
N GLU A 310 15.24 -27.77 -5.92
CA GLU A 310 16.15 -28.64 -6.69
C GLU A 310 17.25 -27.82 -7.38
N GLN A 311 16.91 -26.71 -8.06
CA GLN A 311 17.88 -25.84 -8.74
C GLN A 311 18.85 -25.09 -7.82
N ASN A 312 18.53 -24.95 -6.53
CA ASN A 312 19.40 -24.28 -5.56
C ASN A 312 20.16 -25.27 -4.67
N GLU A 313 19.69 -26.52 -4.54
CA GLU A 313 20.44 -27.63 -3.95
C GLU A 313 21.54 -28.11 -4.93
N GLU A 314 21.27 -28.24 -6.23
CA GLU A 314 22.29 -28.57 -7.26
C GLU A 314 23.45 -27.56 -7.28
N LYS A 315 23.16 -26.26 -7.15
CA LYS A 315 24.20 -25.21 -7.09
C LYS A 315 25.06 -25.25 -5.82
N LYS A 316 24.56 -25.91 -4.77
CA LYS A 316 25.28 -26.07 -3.50
C LYS A 316 26.25 -27.24 -3.61
N ASP A 317 25.84 -28.32 -4.26
CA ASP A 317 26.68 -29.50 -4.53
C ASP A 317 27.81 -29.16 -5.53
N ASP A 318 27.53 -28.35 -6.55
CA ASP A 318 28.55 -27.85 -7.49
C ASP A 318 29.62 -26.97 -6.82
N LEU A 319 29.27 -26.29 -5.72
CA LEU A 319 30.21 -25.47 -4.94
C LEU A 319 31.00 -26.31 -3.93
N GLU A 320 30.42 -27.36 -3.36
CA GLU A 320 31.13 -28.27 -2.45
C GLU A 320 32.21 -29.09 -3.18
N HIS A 321 31.97 -29.49 -4.43
CA HIS A 321 33.00 -30.15 -5.26
C HIS A 321 34.19 -29.25 -5.63
N LEU A 322 34.01 -27.93 -5.66
CA LEU A 322 35.09 -26.96 -5.95
C LEU A 322 36.00 -26.68 -4.75
N TYR A 323 35.57 -27.03 -3.52
CA TYR A 323 36.38 -26.88 -2.31
C TYR A 323 37.13 -28.17 -1.94
N ASP A 324 36.64 -29.35 -2.30
CA ASP A 324 37.36 -30.61 -2.02
C ASP A 324 38.62 -30.80 -2.91
N GLU A 325 38.66 -30.19 -4.09
CA GLU A 325 39.85 -30.26 -4.97
C GLU A 325 40.98 -29.29 -4.58
N ASN A 326 40.75 -28.32 -3.67
CA ASN A 326 41.78 -27.34 -3.28
C ASN A 326 42.35 -27.54 -1.86
N THR A 327 41.95 -28.60 -1.15
CA THR A 327 42.49 -28.96 0.18
C THR A 327 43.36 -30.22 0.18
N SER A 328 43.71 -30.71 -1.01
CA SER A 328 44.56 -31.90 -1.19
C SER A 328 45.82 -31.60 -2.01
N GLU A 329 46.58 -30.57 -1.65
CA GLU A 329 48.03 -30.45 -1.97
C GLU A 329 48.81 -29.86 -0.81
#